data_AF-A0A9D2GDM2-F1
#
_entry.id   AF-A0A9D2GDM2-F1
#
_cell.length_a   1.000
_cell.length_b   1.000
_cell.length_c   1.000
_cell.angle_alpha   90.00
_cell.angle_beta   90.00
_cell.angle_gamma   90.00
#
_symmetry.space_group_name_H-M   'P 1'
#
loop_
_entity.id
_entity.type
_entity.pdbx_description
1 polymer ?
#
loop_
_entity_poly.entity_id
_entity_poly.type
_entity_poly.pdbx_seq_one_letter_code
_entity_poly.pdbx_strand_id
1 'polypeptide(L)'
;MKKNSYPCSYGGVGIGLRLLSDDDKQHLHSAVLEILNTIGIKFECDEALDYLEKAGATIDRKQCVAKMPEYMVNEAISTAPGHYILYGKKPEYDVTVGDGRVNFLPFGSGIMVQDLKTGEVRDSTKADIVDCARIIESLDAYDLCMETLVPRDVDPKVASLHSFAAHNFHTNKNVTCGPADKRSAEALVEMAAIIAGGLEQLAARPFFNFGGCSISPLTIPDSTCQAIMAGARYHVPCGCLSMALAGGTSPVTLTGTVAMALAETLAAVVLSQSVKKGAEMLIGTSCCALDLRHNAAAMVGTPELALISAAFSEMANYYQIPCIAAGT
;
A
#
# COMPACT_ATOMS: atom_id res chain seq x y z
N MET A 1 9.94 24.98 -2.80
CA MET A 1 9.20 24.09 -3.72
C MET A 1 10.09 23.85 -4.92
N LYS A 2 10.62 22.62 -5.10
CA LYS A 2 11.45 22.29 -6.27
C LYS A 2 10.64 22.61 -7.54
N LYS A 3 11.10 23.59 -8.31
CA LYS A 3 10.56 23.97 -9.62
C LYS A 3 11.42 23.27 -10.67
N ASN A 4 10.97 22.12 -11.17
CA ASN A 4 11.65 21.41 -12.25
C ASN A 4 11.05 21.80 -13.62
N SER A 5 11.92 22.05 -14.60
CA SER A 5 11.66 22.83 -15.83
C SER A 5 11.60 22.00 -17.12
N TYR A 6 11.11 20.76 -17.09
CA TYR A 6 11.02 19.89 -18.27
C TYR A 6 9.57 19.45 -18.57
N PRO A 7 9.23 19.18 -19.84
CA PRO A 7 7.87 18.84 -20.29
C PRO A 7 7.53 17.39 -19.94
N CYS A 8 7.28 17.17 -18.65
CA CYS A 8 6.66 16.04 -17.93
C CYS A 8 7.05 16.24 -16.46
N SER A 9 6.77 17.43 -15.92
CA SER A 9 7.12 17.80 -14.55
C SER A 9 6.48 16.80 -13.58
N TYR A 10 7.31 16.07 -12.83
CA TYR A 10 6.89 15.27 -11.69
C TYR A 10 6.07 16.18 -10.76
N GLY A 11 4.82 15.78 -10.48
CA GLY A 11 3.78 16.66 -9.93
C GLY A 11 2.82 17.32 -10.94
N GLY A 12 2.82 16.88 -12.20
CA GLY A 12 1.86 17.27 -13.24
C GLY A 12 0.69 16.27 -13.38
N VAL A 13 -0.35 16.68 -14.13
CA VAL A 13 -1.42 15.78 -14.56
C VAL A 13 -0.82 14.81 -15.59
N GLY A 14 -0.78 13.52 -15.27
CA GLY A 14 -0.23 12.49 -16.17
C GLY A 14 -1.04 12.32 -17.46
N ILE A 15 -0.53 11.53 -18.42
CA ILE A 15 -1.33 11.06 -19.55
C ILE A 15 -2.19 9.88 -19.10
N GLY A 16 -3.48 9.88 -19.44
CA GLY A 16 -4.41 8.82 -19.08
C GLY A 16 -4.63 7.83 -20.24
N LEU A 17 -4.77 6.56 -19.90
CA LEU A 17 -5.31 5.51 -20.79
C LEU A 17 -6.72 5.15 -20.30
N ARG A 18 -7.71 5.19 -21.20
CA ARG A 18 -9.07 4.72 -20.91
C ARG A 18 -9.27 3.31 -21.49
N LEU A 19 -9.23 2.33 -20.62
CA LEU A 19 -9.47 0.90 -20.85
C LEU A 19 -10.91 0.50 -20.55
N LEU A 20 -11.53 1.11 -19.54
CA LEU A 20 -12.89 0.76 -19.10
C LEU A 20 -13.93 1.80 -19.58
N SER A 21 -15.05 1.31 -20.08
CA SER A 21 -16.25 2.15 -20.25
C SER A 21 -16.88 2.47 -18.90
N ASP A 22 -17.79 3.44 -18.85
CA ASP A 22 -18.46 3.80 -17.59
C ASP A 22 -19.39 2.66 -17.10
N ASP A 23 -19.98 1.91 -18.04
CA ASP A 23 -20.76 0.70 -17.74
C ASP A 23 -19.87 -0.41 -17.18
N ASP A 24 -18.66 -0.62 -17.73
CA ASP A 24 -17.72 -1.60 -17.21
C ASP A 24 -17.27 -1.27 -15.78
N LYS A 25 -17.08 0.02 -15.46
CA LYS A 25 -16.76 0.46 -14.10
C LYS A 25 -17.89 0.14 -13.12
N GLN A 26 -19.14 0.35 -13.52
CA GLN A 26 -20.31 0.02 -12.70
C GLN A 26 -20.46 -1.49 -12.49
N HIS A 27 -20.27 -2.30 -13.53
CA HIS A 27 -20.28 -3.76 -13.42
C HIS A 27 -19.16 -4.27 -12.49
N LEU A 28 -17.97 -3.69 -12.63
CA LEU A 28 -16.82 -4.07 -11.80
C LEU A 28 -17.05 -3.68 -10.34
N HIS A 29 -17.57 -2.48 -10.07
CA HIS A 29 -17.97 -2.07 -8.73
C HIS A 29 -19.05 -2.99 -8.13
N SER A 30 -20.07 -3.35 -8.91
CA SER A 30 -21.12 -4.28 -8.47
C SER A 30 -20.56 -5.65 -8.11
N ALA A 31 -19.61 -6.18 -8.90
CA ALA A 31 -18.93 -7.43 -8.60
C ALA A 31 -18.11 -7.35 -7.30
N VAL A 32 -17.45 -6.21 -7.05
CA VAL A 32 -16.72 -5.98 -5.79
C VAL A 32 -17.67 -5.99 -4.60
N LEU A 33 -18.82 -5.30 -4.70
CA LEU A 33 -19.84 -5.30 -3.66
C LEU A 33 -20.40 -6.70 -3.40
N GLU A 34 -20.62 -7.50 -4.45
CA GLU A 34 -21.06 -8.88 -4.33
C GLU A 34 -20.02 -9.74 -3.58
N ILE A 35 -18.73 -9.60 -3.90
CA ILE A 35 -17.64 -10.29 -3.20
C ILE A 35 -17.66 -9.92 -1.71
N LEU A 36 -17.69 -8.62 -1.40
CA LEU A 36 -17.63 -8.11 -0.02
C LEU A 36 -18.85 -8.50 0.81
N ASN A 37 -20.05 -8.48 0.22
CA ASN A 37 -21.30 -8.77 0.90
C ASN A 37 -21.57 -10.29 1.04
N THR A 38 -21.25 -11.08 0.00
CA THR A 38 -21.61 -12.51 -0.05
C THR A 38 -20.50 -13.41 0.49
N ILE A 39 -19.27 -13.18 0.05
CA ILE A 39 -18.09 -14.00 0.41
C ILE A 39 -17.45 -13.43 1.68
N GLY A 40 -17.17 -12.12 1.67
CA GLY A 40 -16.47 -11.42 2.73
C GLY A 40 -14.95 -11.56 2.63
N ILE A 41 -14.26 -10.91 3.57
CA ILE A 41 -12.80 -10.91 3.69
C ILE A 41 -12.41 -11.51 5.04
N LYS A 42 -11.40 -12.37 5.05
CA LYS A 42 -10.80 -12.87 6.28
C LYS A 42 -9.88 -11.80 6.89
N PHE A 43 -10.10 -11.43 8.13
CA PHE A 43 -9.18 -10.57 8.91
C PHE A 43 -8.55 -11.40 10.00
N GLU A 44 -7.22 -11.54 10.00
CA GLU A 44 -6.51 -12.33 11.01
C GLU A 44 -6.27 -11.56 12.32
N CYS A 45 -7.14 -10.59 12.62
CA CYS A 45 -7.04 -9.69 13.75
C CYS A 45 -8.41 -9.50 14.42
N ASP A 46 -8.55 -9.99 15.65
CA ASP A 46 -9.81 -9.88 16.41
C ASP A 46 -10.23 -8.42 16.64
N GLU A 47 -9.26 -7.55 16.92
CA GLU A 47 -9.51 -6.12 17.11
C GLU A 47 -10.08 -5.47 15.83
N ALA A 48 -9.60 -5.87 14.65
CA ALA A 48 -10.14 -5.39 13.38
C ALA A 48 -11.58 -5.86 13.17
N LEU A 49 -11.88 -7.13 13.48
CA LEU A 49 -13.24 -7.67 13.42
C LEU A 49 -14.18 -6.93 14.39
N ASP A 50 -13.72 -6.50 15.56
CA ASP A 50 -14.51 -5.70 16.50
C ASP A 50 -14.88 -4.33 15.95
N TYR A 51 -13.95 -3.65 15.26
CA TYR A 51 -14.26 -2.37 14.60
C TYR A 51 -15.27 -2.56 13.47
N LEU A 52 -15.10 -3.61 12.66
CA LEU A 52 -15.99 -3.91 11.54
C LEU A 52 -17.40 -4.28 12.02
N GLU A 53 -17.52 -5.10 13.06
CA GLU A 53 -18.81 -5.47 13.66
C GLU A 53 -19.56 -4.24 14.19
N LYS A 54 -18.86 -3.36 14.92
CA LYS A 54 -19.43 -2.10 15.42
C LYS A 54 -19.89 -1.16 14.31
N ALA A 55 -19.20 -1.18 13.17
CA ALA A 55 -19.57 -0.39 11.99
C ALA A 55 -20.67 -1.05 11.13
N GLY A 56 -21.10 -2.28 11.46
CA GLY A 56 -22.26 -2.95 10.86
C GLY A 56 -21.94 -4.12 9.93
N ALA A 57 -20.70 -4.61 9.89
CA ALA A 57 -20.35 -5.84 9.19
C ALA A 57 -20.90 -7.07 9.91
N THR A 58 -21.25 -8.11 9.13
CA THR A 58 -21.60 -9.42 9.69
C THR A 58 -20.35 -10.27 9.83
N ILE A 59 -20.03 -10.71 11.05
CA ILE A 59 -18.79 -11.43 11.34
C ILE A 59 -19.04 -12.93 11.56
N ASP A 60 -18.36 -13.78 10.80
CA ASP A 60 -18.12 -15.17 11.18
C ASP A 60 -16.80 -15.25 11.96
N ARG A 61 -16.91 -15.20 13.30
CA ARG A 61 -15.74 -15.26 14.19
C ARG A 61 -15.00 -16.61 14.14
N LYS A 62 -15.65 -17.69 13.70
CA LYS A 62 -14.97 -19.01 13.60
C LYS A 62 -14.05 -19.05 12.40
N GLN A 63 -14.44 -18.41 11.31
CA GLN A 63 -13.64 -18.32 10.09
C GLN A 63 -12.81 -17.03 10.02
N CYS A 64 -13.01 -16.12 10.98
CA CYS A 64 -12.46 -14.77 11.00
C CYS A 64 -12.86 -13.94 9.76
N VAL A 65 -14.06 -14.17 9.22
CA VAL A 65 -14.55 -13.53 7.98
C VAL A 65 -15.52 -12.41 8.31
N ALA A 66 -15.30 -11.23 7.73
CA ALA A 66 -16.21 -10.09 7.78
C ALA A 66 -16.89 -9.91 6.43
N LYS A 67 -18.23 -9.90 6.44
CA LYS A 67 -19.06 -9.56 5.28
C LYS A 67 -19.52 -8.11 5.40
N MET A 68 -19.23 -7.31 4.39
CA MET A 68 -19.43 -5.88 4.40
C MET A 68 -20.59 -5.52 3.45
N PRO A 69 -21.71 -5.00 3.98
CA PRO A 69 -22.83 -4.57 3.15
C PRO A 69 -22.47 -3.31 2.35
N GLU A 70 -23.17 -3.09 1.24
CA GLU A 70 -22.90 -2.01 0.29
C GLU A 70 -22.83 -0.62 0.95
N TYR A 71 -23.75 -0.31 1.87
CA TYR A 71 -23.77 1.01 2.53
C TYR A 71 -22.45 1.31 3.26
N MET A 72 -21.84 0.28 3.87
CA MET A 72 -20.60 0.41 4.63
C MET A 72 -19.41 0.68 3.70
N VAL A 73 -19.38 0.01 2.54
CA VAL A 73 -18.36 0.21 1.50
C VAL A 73 -18.47 1.61 0.90
N ASN A 74 -19.68 2.03 0.52
CA ASN A 74 -19.94 3.35 -0.04
C ASN A 74 -19.64 4.48 0.95
N GLU A 75 -20.00 4.30 2.22
CA GLU A 75 -19.65 5.26 3.26
C GLU A 75 -18.13 5.37 3.43
N ALA A 76 -17.42 4.23 3.48
CA ALA A 76 -15.96 4.24 3.58
C ALA A 76 -15.31 4.96 2.40
N ILE A 77 -15.73 4.69 1.16
CA ILE A 77 -15.26 5.42 -0.03
C ILE A 77 -15.51 6.92 0.13
N SER A 78 -16.72 7.32 0.53
CA SER A 78 -17.07 8.75 0.65
C SER A 78 -16.30 9.51 1.74
N THR A 79 -15.86 8.80 2.79
CA THR A 79 -15.17 9.40 3.94
C THR A 79 -13.64 9.33 3.84
N ALA A 80 -13.12 8.51 2.92
CA ALA A 80 -11.69 8.44 2.64
C ALA A 80 -11.24 9.72 1.91
N PRO A 81 -10.15 10.38 2.34
CA PRO A 81 -9.63 11.56 1.65
C PRO A 81 -9.12 11.23 0.25
N GLY A 82 -9.65 11.92 -0.77
CA GLY A 82 -9.24 11.71 -2.17
C GLY A 82 -7.93 12.39 -2.59
N HIS A 83 -7.42 13.27 -1.74
CA HIS A 83 -6.10 13.87 -1.88
C HIS A 83 -5.55 14.21 -0.50
N TYR A 84 -4.23 14.10 -0.33
CA TYR A 84 -3.53 14.48 0.89
C TYR A 84 -2.02 14.62 0.61
N ILE A 85 -1.25 15.00 1.64
CA ILE A 85 0.19 15.21 1.53
C ILE A 85 0.91 14.08 2.27
N LEU A 86 1.80 13.38 1.57
CA LEU A 86 2.84 12.58 2.19
C LEU A 86 4.00 13.51 2.52
N TYR A 87 4.17 13.81 3.80
CA TYR A 87 5.21 14.75 4.23
C TYR A 87 6.59 14.12 4.16
N GLY A 88 7.59 14.90 3.78
CA GLY A 88 8.98 14.53 4.07
C GLY A 88 9.35 14.96 5.49
N LYS A 89 10.57 14.62 5.93
CA LYS A 89 11.15 15.19 7.16
C LYS A 89 11.37 16.70 7.05
N LYS A 90 11.44 17.22 5.82
CA LYS A 90 11.51 18.66 5.54
C LYS A 90 10.48 19.05 4.49
N PRO A 91 9.93 20.29 4.53
CA PRO A 91 8.86 20.71 3.62
C PRO A 91 9.19 20.63 2.13
N GLU A 92 10.46 20.71 1.74
CA GLU A 92 10.85 20.59 0.34
C GLU A 92 10.72 19.17 -0.24
N TYR A 93 10.47 18.17 0.60
CA TYR A 93 10.21 16.77 0.22
C TYR A 93 8.73 16.37 0.41
N ASP A 94 7.84 17.33 0.65
CA ASP A 94 6.40 17.06 0.74
C ASP A 94 5.84 16.72 -0.65
N VAL A 95 5.06 15.65 -0.71
CA VAL A 95 4.50 15.10 -1.96
C VAL A 95 2.98 15.04 -1.84
N THR A 96 2.27 15.68 -2.78
CA THR A 96 0.81 15.55 -2.88
C THR A 96 0.45 14.27 -3.63
N VAL A 97 -0.41 13.45 -3.03
CA VAL A 97 -1.03 12.27 -3.67
C VAL A 97 -2.50 12.54 -3.95
N GLY A 98 -3.02 11.98 -5.04
CA GLY A 98 -4.37 12.27 -5.55
C GLY A 98 -4.39 13.31 -6.68
N ASP A 99 -5.58 13.72 -7.09
CA ASP A 99 -5.84 14.75 -8.13
C ASP A 99 -5.10 14.52 -9.47
N GLY A 100 -4.93 13.26 -9.88
CA GLY A 100 -4.26 12.89 -11.13
C GLY A 100 -2.74 13.13 -11.13
N ARG A 101 -2.14 13.41 -9.97
CA ARG A 101 -0.69 13.53 -9.80
C ARG A 101 -0.07 12.14 -9.81
N VAL A 102 1.06 12.03 -10.50
CA VAL A 102 1.89 10.82 -10.53
C VAL A 102 3.18 11.09 -9.76
N ASN A 103 3.48 10.21 -8.82
CA ASN A 103 4.69 10.23 -8.00
C ASN A 103 5.40 8.88 -8.10
N PHE A 104 6.72 8.88 -7.97
CA PHE A 104 7.55 7.71 -8.17
C PHE A 104 8.27 7.31 -6.88
N LEU A 105 8.35 5.99 -6.66
CA LEU A 105 9.06 5.37 -5.57
C LEU A 105 9.78 4.10 -6.06
N PRO A 106 10.85 3.67 -5.39
CA PRO A 106 11.50 2.40 -5.71
C PRO A 106 10.61 1.21 -5.34
N PHE A 107 10.88 0.07 -5.96
CA PHE A 107 10.34 -1.22 -5.50
C PHE A 107 10.89 -1.57 -4.11
N GLY A 108 10.09 -2.29 -3.32
CA GLY A 108 10.39 -2.56 -1.91
C GLY A 108 10.55 -4.04 -1.54
N SER A 109 10.97 -4.25 -0.29
CA SER A 109 11.03 -5.54 0.40
C SER A 109 11.86 -6.63 -0.28
N GLY A 110 12.91 -6.26 -1.02
CA GLY A 110 13.86 -7.23 -1.56
C GLY A 110 14.63 -7.97 -0.45
N ILE A 111 14.81 -9.29 -0.58
CA ILE A 111 15.53 -10.11 0.41
C ILE A 111 16.98 -10.39 0.01
N MET A 112 17.30 -10.27 -1.28
CA MET A 112 18.62 -10.51 -1.85
C MET A 112 19.11 -9.27 -2.59
N VAL A 113 20.42 -9.11 -2.65
CA VAL A 113 21.11 -8.05 -3.39
C VAL A 113 22.13 -8.67 -4.33
N GLN A 114 22.24 -8.13 -5.53
CA GLN A 114 23.36 -8.39 -6.41
C GLN A 114 24.49 -7.41 -6.10
N ASP A 115 25.63 -7.93 -5.63
CA ASP A 115 26.80 -7.10 -5.32
C ASP A 115 27.36 -6.47 -6.60
N LEU A 116 27.48 -5.14 -6.63
CA LEU A 116 27.91 -4.41 -7.83
C LEU A 116 29.38 -4.65 -8.21
N LYS A 117 30.22 -5.14 -7.29
CA LYS A 117 31.65 -5.39 -7.53
C LYS A 117 31.89 -6.83 -7.96
N THR A 118 31.26 -7.79 -7.28
CA THR A 118 31.49 -9.23 -7.54
C THR A 118 30.47 -9.83 -8.50
N GLY A 119 29.29 -9.22 -8.64
CA GLY A 119 28.16 -9.76 -9.39
C GLY A 119 27.40 -10.88 -8.66
N GLU A 120 27.84 -11.26 -7.45
CA GLU A 120 27.23 -12.33 -6.66
C GLU A 120 25.90 -11.90 -6.07
N VAL A 121 24.93 -12.83 -6.06
CA VAL A 121 23.65 -12.65 -5.37
C VAL A 121 23.80 -13.17 -3.94
N ARG A 122 23.54 -12.30 -2.95
CA ARG A 122 23.64 -12.61 -1.53
C ARG A 122 22.44 -12.08 -0.76
N ASP A 123 22.29 -12.55 0.48
CA ASP A 123 21.33 -11.96 1.41
C ASP A 123 21.58 -10.46 1.61
N SER A 124 20.48 -9.71 1.70
CA SER A 124 20.51 -8.29 1.99
C SER A 124 20.84 -8.03 3.47
N THR A 125 21.52 -6.92 3.72
CA THR A 125 21.95 -6.49 5.05
C THR A 125 21.38 -5.10 5.36
N LYS A 126 21.44 -4.70 6.63
CA LYS A 126 21.10 -3.33 7.02
C LYS A 126 21.99 -2.29 6.33
N ALA A 127 23.23 -2.62 6.00
CA ALA A 127 24.13 -1.73 5.26
C ALA A 127 23.63 -1.48 3.83
N ASP A 128 23.11 -2.51 3.15
CA ASP A 128 22.54 -2.38 1.80
C ASP A 128 21.34 -1.41 1.80
N ILE A 129 20.51 -1.44 2.84
CA ILE A 129 19.39 -0.49 3.00
C ILE A 129 19.90 0.95 3.09
N VAL A 130 20.97 1.18 3.85
CA VAL A 130 21.59 2.51 3.98
C VAL A 130 22.08 3.01 2.61
N ASP A 131 22.70 2.14 1.82
CA ASP A 131 23.19 2.49 0.50
C ASP A 131 22.03 2.77 -0.47
N CYS A 132 20.97 1.96 -0.45
CA CYS A 132 19.73 2.25 -1.20
C CYS A 132 19.12 3.60 -0.80
N ALA A 133 18.99 3.89 0.50
CA ALA A 133 18.41 5.14 0.99
C ALA A 133 19.22 6.36 0.53
N ARG A 134 20.56 6.27 0.49
CA ARG A 134 21.43 7.33 -0.06
C ARG A 134 21.24 7.54 -1.55
N ILE A 135 21.12 6.46 -2.31
CA ILE A 135 20.84 6.52 -3.76
C ILE A 135 19.50 7.22 -3.97
N ILE A 136 18.45 6.78 -3.27
CA ILE A 136 17.11 7.36 -3.36
C ILE A 136 17.13 8.84 -3.00
N GLU A 137 17.78 9.24 -1.91
CA GLU A 137 17.90 10.66 -1.53
C GLU A 137 18.58 11.51 -2.62
N SER A 138 19.59 10.96 -3.29
CA SER A 138 20.35 11.66 -4.34
C SER A 138 19.61 11.80 -5.68
N LEU A 139 18.60 10.98 -5.93
CA LEU A 139 17.88 10.95 -7.21
C LEU A 139 16.63 11.81 -7.14
N ASP A 140 16.55 12.83 -8.00
CA ASP A 140 15.36 13.67 -8.16
C ASP A 140 14.17 12.93 -8.78
N ALA A 141 14.41 11.78 -9.43
CA ALA A 141 13.38 10.97 -10.06
C ALA A 141 12.52 10.16 -9.08
N TYR A 142 12.95 10.02 -7.83
CA TYR A 142 12.12 9.40 -6.79
C TYR A 142 11.51 10.50 -5.92
N ASP A 143 10.19 10.54 -5.81
CA ASP A 143 9.49 11.50 -4.93
C ASP A 143 9.41 10.95 -3.49
N LEU A 144 9.24 9.63 -3.38
CA LEU A 144 9.01 8.91 -2.13
C LEU A 144 10.04 7.77 -1.99
N CYS A 145 10.08 7.18 -0.80
CA CYS A 145 10.86 5.99 -0.49
C CYS A 145 9.93 4.89 0.00
N MET A 146 10.14 3.66 -0.47
CA MET A 146 9.57 2.47 0.15
C MET A 146 10.64 1.81 1.00
N GLU A 147 10.24 0.96 1.96
CA GLU A 147 11.14 -0.03 2.54
C GLU A 147 11.78 -0.86 1.42
N THR A 148 13.05 -0.59 1.10
CA THR A 148 13.70 -1.14 -0.12
C THR A 148 14.05 -2.62 0.00
N LEU A 149 14.60 -3.01 1.16
CA LEU A 149 15.10 -4.36 1.43
C LEU A 149 14.73 -4.79 2.85
N VAL A 150 14.66 -6.10 3.08
CA VAL A 150 14.45 -6.69 4.41
C VAL A 150 15.79 -7.17 4.96
N PRO A 151 16.36 -6.52 6.00
CA PRO A 151 17.70 -6.85 6.47
C PRO A 151 17.73 -8.28 7.06
N ARG A 152 18.61 -9.13 6.54
CA ARG A 152 18.74 -10.54 6.96
C ARG A 152 19.84 -10.78 7.98
N ASP A 153 20.63 -9.74 8.29
CA ASP A 153 21.70 -9.72 9.29
C ASP A 153 21.21 -9.34 10.71
N VAL A 154 19.89 -9.29 10.92
CA VAL A 154 19.24 -8.93 12.20
C VAL A 154 18.13 -9.93 12.54
N ASP A 155 17.62 -9.91 13.78
CA ASP A 155 16.48 -10.76 14.15
C ASP A 155 15.23 -10.39 13.32
N PRO A 156 14.60 -11.36 12.61
CA PRO A 156 13.44 -11.10 11.77
C PRO A 156 12.28 -10.39 12.48
N LYS A 157 12.11 -10.58 13.79
CA LYS A 157 11.02 -9.95 14.55
C LYS A 157 11.17 -8.44 14.69
N VAL A 158 12.38 -7.92 14.53
CA VAL A 158 12.69 -6.48 14.64
C VAL A 158 13.27 -5.92 13.35
N ALA A 159 13.27 -6.70 12.26
CA ALA A 159 13.83 -6.30 10.97
C ALA A 159 13.19 -5.00 10.44
N SER A 160 11.87 -4.84 10.58
CA SER A 160 11.15 -3.63 10.18
C SER A 160 11.61 -2.39 10.95
N LEU A 161 11.92 -2.51 12.25
CA LEU A 161 12.46 -1.41 13.06
C LEU A 161 13.88 -1.02 12.61
N HIS A 162 14.70 -2.01 12.27
CA HIS A 162 16.05 -1.78 11.74
C HIS A 162 16.00 -1.11 10.37
N SER A 163 15.09 -1.56 9.50
CA SER A 163 14.83 -1.00 8.18
C SER A 163 14.33 0.44 8.29
N PHE A 164 13.32 0.70 9.13
CA PHE A 164 12.79 2.04 9.37
C PHE A 164 13.87 3.01 9.85
N ALA A 165 14.71 2.61 10.82
CA ALA A 165 15.84 3.41 11.26
C ALA A 165 16.81 3.68 10.10
N ALA A 166 17.23 2.64 9.36
CA ALA A 166 18.20 2.78 8.28
C ALA A 166 17.75 3.79 7.21
N HIS A 167 16.49 3.73 6.78
CA HIS A 167 15.92 4.70 5.84
C HIS A 167 15.84 6.10 6.47
N ASN A 168 15.19 6.24 7.64
CA ASN A 168 14.92 7.56 8.23
C ASN A 168 16.16 8.29 8.74
N PHE A 169 17.32 7.64 8.88
CA PHE A 169 18.59 8.33 9.10
C PHE A 169 19.25 8.84 7.81
N HIS A 170 18.87 8.33 6.63
CA HIS A 170 19.62 8.54 5.38
C HIS A 170 18.81 9.12 4.21
N THR A 171 17.48 9.21 4.31
CA THR A 171 16.62 9.94 3.35
C THR A 171 15.76 10.97 4.07
N ASN A 172 15.40 12.07 3.40
CA ASN A 172 14.42 13.05 3.89
C ASN A 172 13.02 12.86 3.29
N LYS A 173 12.90 11.97 2.29
CA LYS A 173 11.64 11.62 1.64
C LYS A 173 10.76 10.79 2.57
N ASN A 174 9.45 10.83 2.34
CA ASN A 174 8.52 9.99 3.09
C ASN A 174 8.83 8.50 2.86
N VAL A 175 8.85 7.71 3.93
CA VAL A 175 9.17 6.27 3.87
C VAL A 175 7.91 5.43 4.15
N THR A 176 7.55 4.54 3.24
CA THR A 176 6.56 3.49 3.51
C THR A 176 7.20 2.35 4.31
N CYS A 177 6.59 1.93 5.42
CA CYS A 177 7.07 0.83 6.26
C CYS A 177 5.91 -0.08 6.72
N GLY A 178 6.15 -1.40 6.72
CA GLY A 178 5.21 -2.39 7.25
C GLY A 178 5.60 -2.87 8.64
N PRO A 179 4.69 -2.87 9.64
CA PRO A 179 4.95 -3.50 10.92
C PRO A 179 4.87 -5.03 10.78
N ALA A 180 5.56 -5.74 11.68
CA ALA A 180 5.47 -7.20 11.78
C ALA A 180 4.25 -7.65 12.61
N ASP A 181 3.82 -6.81 13.55
CA ASP A 181 2.79 -7.07 14.55
C ASP A 181 2.35 -5.75 15.21
N LYS A 182 1.45 -5.83 16.19
CA LYS A 182 0.97 -4.66 16.94
C LYS A 182 2.10 -3.89 17.64
N ARG A 183 3.03 -4.60 18.29
CA ARG A 183 4.09 -3.96 19.08
C ARG A 183 5.07 -3.21 18.18
N SER A 184 5.39 -3.76 17.03
CA SER A 184 6.24 -3.09 16.03
C SER A 184 5.53 -1.89 15.40
N ALA A 185 4.21 -1.94 15.16
CA ALA A 185 3.46 -0.77 14.72
C ALA A 185 3.55 0.38 15.74
N GLU A 186 3.35 0.08 17.03
CA GLU A 186 3.50 1.07 18.11
C GLU A 186 4.95 1.58 18.22
N ALA A 187 5.94 0.69 18.12
CA ALA A 187 7.35 1.07 18.19
C ALA A 187 7.77 1.97 17.00
N LEU A 188 7.25 1.73 15.79
CA LEU A 188 7.48 2.60 14.63
C LEU A 188 6.95 4.02 14.88
N VAL A 189 5.75 4.14 15.47
CA VAL A 189 5.18 5.44 15.86
C VAL A 189 6.02 6.10 16.96
N GLU A 190 6.44 5.36 17.97
CA GLU A 190 7.31 5.87 19.06
C GLU A 190 8.64 6.41 18.48
N MET A 191 9.29 5.65 17.60
CA MET A 191 10.52 6.06 16.91
C MET A 191 10.29 7.31 16.06
N ALA A 192 9.19 7.35 15.31
CA ALA A 192 8.85 8.49 14.45
C ALA A 192 8.55 9.75 15.28
N ALA A 193 7.84 9.61 16.40
CA ALA A 193 7.51 10.70 17.29
C ALA A 193 8.77 11.33 17.89
N ILE A 194 9.77 10.51 18.28
CA ILE A 194 11.07 11.02 18.75
C ILE A 194 11.74 11.88 17.69
N ILE A 195 11.73 11.46 16.42
CA ILE A 195 12.31 12.21 15.30
C ILE A 195 11.52 13.50 15.02
N ALA A 196 10.19 13.46 15.08
CA ALA A 196 9.32 14.62 14.86
C ALA A 196 9.35 15.65 16.00
N GLY A 197 9.81 15.26 17.20
CA GLY A 197 9.78 16.08 18.41
C GLY A 197 8.52 15.90 19.27
N GLY A 198 7.75 14.83 19.05
CA GLY A 198 6.57 14.47 19.81
C GLY A 198 5.47 13.83 18.95
N LEU A 199 4.49 13.20 19.60
CA LEU A 199 3.35 12.59 18.93
C LEU A 199 2.46 13.62 18.22
N GLU A 200 2.31 14.81 18.80
CA GLU A 200 1.48 15.88 18.22
C GLU A 200 2.12 16.44 16.95
N GLN A 201 3.45 16.61 16.95
CA GLN A 201 4.23 17.04 15.79
C GLN A 201 4.19 15.98 14.68
N LEU A 202 4.28 14.69 15.06
CA LEU A 202 4.14 13.59 14.12
C LEU A 202 2.74 13.56 13.49
N ALA A 203 1.68 13.66 14.29
CA ALA A 203 0.30 13.64 13.80
C ALA A 203 -0.03 14.83 12.88
N ALA A 204 0.61 15.99 13.10
CA ALA A 204 0.46 17.15 12.23
C ALA A 204 1.20 17.01 10.89
N ARG A 205 2.36 16.33 10.87
CA ARG A 205 3.22 16.17 9.69
C ARG A 205 3.88 14.78 9.66
N PRO A 206 3.13 13.71 9.38
CA PRO A 206 3.68 12.35 9.36
C PRO A 206 4.68 12.20 8.21
N PHE A 207 5.96 12.07 8.54
CA PHE A 207 7.03 11.92 7.55
C PHE A 207 7.26 10.49 7.07
N PHE A 208 6.36 9.58 7.44
CA PHE A 208 6.34 8.20 7.00
C PHE A 208 4.89 7.78 6.77
N ASN A 209 4.68 6.65 6.11
CA ASN A 209 3.36 6.03 5.99
C ASN A 209 3.47 4.54 6.30
N PHE A 210 2.37 3.98 6.79
CA PHE A 210 2.24 2.54 6.94
C PHE A 210 1.93 1.88 5.60
N GLY A 211 2.40 0.66 5.41
CA GLY A 211 2.08 -0.16 4.25
C GLY A 211 1.86 -1.61 4.66
N GLY A 212 0.99 -2.29 3.94
CA GLY A 212 0.79 -3.73 4.08
C GLY A 212 0.16 -4.31 2.82
N CYS A 213 0.21 -5.64 2.73
CA CYS A 213 -0.41 -6.37 1.64
C CYS A 213 -1.54 -7.25 2.18
N SER A 214 -2.57 -7.44 1.37
CA SER A 214 -3.47 -8.58 1.53
C SER A 214 -2.73 -9.88 1.17
N ILE A 215 -3.22 -10.99 1.68
CA ILE A 215 -2.86 -12.33 1.24
C ILE A 215 -4.02 -12.82 0.36
N SER A 216 -3.79 -12.84 -0.94
CA SER A 216 -4.80 -13.31 -1.88
C SER A 216 -4.92 -14.85 -1.85
N PRO A 217 -6.14 -15.39 -1.92
CA PRO A 217 -7.42 -14.67 -2.04
C PRO A 217 -8.00 -14.18 -0.70
N LEU A 218 -8.50 -12.95 -0.69
CA LEU A 218 -9.49 -12.39 0.26
C LEU A 218 -9.08 -12.47 1.75
N THR A 219 -7.80 -12.33 2.08
CA THR A 219 -7.32 -12.29 3.46
C THR A 219 -6.51 -11.02 3.74
N ILE A 220 -6.73 -10.37 4.88
CA ILE A 220 -5.89 -9.30 5.40
C ILE A 220 -5.21 -9.83 6.67
N PRO A 221 -3.88 -10.04 6.66
CA PRO A 221 -3.16 -10.60 7.80
C PRO A 221 -3.15 -9.63 8.99
N ASP A 222 -2.83 -10.14 10.18
CA ASP A 222 -2.78 -9.33 11.41
C ASP A 222 -1.85 -8.12 11.24
N SER A 223 -0.64 -8.30 10.70
CA SER A 223 0.32 -7.21 10.48
C SER A 223 -0.27 -6.04 9.68
N THR A 224 -0.96 -6.33 8.57
CA THR A 224 -1.63 -5.31 7.75
C THR A 224 -2.82 -4.69 8.50
N CYS A 225 -3.60 -5.47 9.26
CA CYS A 225 -4.65 -4.93 10.11
C CYS A 225 -4.09 -3.94 11.15
N GLN A 226 -2.99 -4.31 11.82
CA GLN A 226 -2.33 -3.45 12.80
C GLN A 226 -1.78 -2.17 12.16
N ALA A 227 -1.21 -2.26 10.96
CA ALA A 227 -0.75 -1.11 10.19
C ALA A 227 -1.90 -0.12 9.91
N ILE A 228 -3.02 -0.63 9.39
CA ILE A 228 -4.22 0.17 9.07
C ILE A 228 -4.78 0.85 10.33
N MET A 229 -4.99 0.07 11.40
CA MET A 229 -5.56 0.59 12.63
C MET A 229 -4.60 1.58 13.33
N ALA A 230 -3.29 1.33 13.30
CA ALA A 230 -2.30 2.26 13.83
C ALA A 230 -2.27 3.56 13.03
N GLY A 231 -2.27 3.50 11.69
CA GLY A 231 -2.33 4.67 10.83
C GLY A 231 -3.54 5.55 11.14
N ALA A 232 -4.73 4.95 11.21
CA ALA A 232 -5.96 5.65 11.56
C ALA A 232 -5.92 6.27 12.97
N ARG A 233 -5.38 5.58 13.98
CA ARG A 233 -5.28 6.09 15.36
C ARG A 233 -4.31 7.25 15.50
N TYR A 234 -3.14 7.15 14.87
CA TYR A 234 -2.02 8.08 15.05
C TYR A 234 -1.92 9.17 13.98
N HIS A 235 -2.90 9.27 13.07
CA HIS A 235 -2.88 10.20 11.94
C HIS A 235 -1.65 10.00 11.04
N VAL A 236 -1.31 8.75 10.79
CA VAL A 236 -0.26 8.37 9.83
C VAL A 236 -0.93 7.75 8.62
N PRO A 237 -0.68 8.21 7.38
CA PRO A 237 -1.26 7.62 6.19
C PRO A 237 -0.95 6.12 6.12
N CYS A 238 -1.85 5.33 5.56
CA CYS A 238 -1.63 3.90 5.37
C CYS A 238 -1.98 3.44 3.95
N GLY A 239 -1.25 2.46 3.43
CA GLY A 239 -1.53 1.81 2.17
C GLY A 239 -1.84 0.33 2.31
N CYS A 240 -2.78 -0.17 1.51
CA CYS A 240 -3.00 -1.60 1.35
C CYS A 240 -2.84 -1.98 -0.13
N LEU A 241 -1.97 -2.95 -0.40
CA LEU A 241 -1.71 -3.48 -1.73
C LEU A 241 -2.27 -4.89 -1.88
N SER A 242 -2.85 -5.20 -3.03
CA SER A 242 -3.18 -6.58 -3.43
C SER A 242 -2.17 -7.09 -4.47
N MET A 243 -1.73 -8.35 -4.30
CA MET A 243 -0.75 -9.01 -5.17
C MET A 243 -1.23 -10.40 -5.58
N ALA A 244 -2.40 -10.45 -6.18
CA ALA A 244 -2.96 -11.68 -6.69
C ALA A 244 -2.28 -12.14 -7.99
N LEU A 245 -2.20 -13.45 -8.14
CA LEU A 245 -1.69 -14.11 -9.35
C LEU A 245 -2.87 -14.62 -10.17
N ALA A 246 -3.12 -14.01 -11.33
CA ALA A 246 -4.16 -14.46 -12.25
C ALA A 246 -3.89 -15.91 -12.66
N GLY A 247 -4.83 -16.81 -12.33
CA GLY A 247 -4.72 -18.25 -12.55
C GLY A 247 -4.00 -19.02 -11.43
N GLY A 248 -3.55 -18.33 -10.37
CA GLY A 248 -2.99 -18.91 -9.16
C GLY A 248 -3.83 -18.58 -7.93
N THR A 249 -3.68 -17.36 -7.41
CA THR A 249 -4.38 -16.88 -6.20
C THR A 249 -5.58 -15.99 -6.50
N SER A 250 -5.88 -15.75 -7.78
CA SER A 250 -7.11 -15.13 -8.28
C SER A 250 -7.65 -15.89 -9.50
N PRO A 251 -8.88 -15.61 -9.94
CA PRO A 251 -9.39 -16.12 -11.21
C PRO A 251 -8.42 -15.85 -12.37
N VAL A 252 -8.38 -16.77 -13.35
CA VAL A 252 -7.52 -16.63 -14.53
C VAL A 252 -7.86 -15.42 -15.40
N THR A 253 -9.07 -14.88 -15.28
CA THR A 253 -9.50 -13.68 -16.00
C THR A 253 -8.94 -12.43 -15.35
N LEU A 254 -8.46 -11.49 -16.18
CA LEU A 254 -7.89 -10.23 -15.68
C LEU A 254 -8.93 -9.41 -14.92
N THR A 255 -10.16 -9.30 -15.44
CA THR A 255 -11.25 -8.58 -14.76
C THR A 255 -11.62 -9.22 -13.43
N GLY A 256 -11.63 -10.55 -13.33
CA GLY A 256 -11.86 -11.24 -12.05
C GLY A 256 -10.74 -10.99 -11.04
N THR A 257 -9.50 -10.92 -11.52
CA THR A 257 -8.35 -10.52 -10.70
C THR A 257 -8.46 -9.07 -10.22
N VAL A 258 -8.85 -8.13 -11.09
CA VAL A 258 -9.08 -6.72 -10.71
C VAL A 258 -10.20 -6.60 -9.69
N ALA A 259 -11.34 -7.28 -9.90
CA ALA A 259 -12.47 -7.27 -8.96
C ALA A 259 -12.06 -7.77 -7.58
N MET A 260 -11.31 -8.86 -7.52
CA MET A 260 -10.82 -9.41 -6.25
C MET A 260 -9.82 -8.47 -5.56
N ALA A 261 -8.87 -7.91 -6.31
CA ALA A 261 -7.90 -6.95 -5.77
C ALA A 261 -8.56 -5.69 -5.22
N LEU A 262 -9.59 -5.19 -5.91
CA LEU A 262 -10.40 -4.07 -5.44
C LEU A 262 -11.20 -4.43 -4.18
N ALA A 263 -11.76 -5.64 -4.09
CA ALA A 263 -12.45 -6.10 -2.88
C ALA A 263 -11.50 -6.14 -1.67
N GLU A 264 -10.30 -6.72 -1.82
CA GLU A 264 -9.30 -6.76 -0.76
C GLU A 264 -8.88 -5.36 -0.29
N THR A 265 -8.61 -4.46 -1.23
CA THR A 265 -8.13 -3.11 -0.90
C THR A 265 -9.24 -2.19 -0.38
N LEU A 266 -10.47 -2.29 -0.90
CA LEU A 266 -11.62 -1.56 -0.34
C LEU A 266 -12.00 -2.07 1.05
N ALA A 267 -11.84 -3.36 1.34
CA ALA A 267 -12.02 -3.87 2.70
C ALA A 267 -11.01 -3.26 3.69
N ALA A 268 -9.77 -3.01 3.27
CA ALA A 268 -8.80 -2.26 4.06
C ALA A 268 -9.23 -0.79 4.28
N VAL A 269 -9.80 -0.14 3.25
CA VAL A 269 -10.37 1.21 3.39
C VAL A 269 -11.54 1.20 4.39
N VAL A 270 -12.44 0.22 4.30
CA VAL A 270 -13.56 0.06 5.24
C VAL A 270 -13.05 -0.11 6.67
N LEU A 271 -12.04 -0.94 6.92
CA LEU A 271 -11.43 -1.07 8.24
C LEU A 271 -10.86 0.28 8.73
N SER A 272 -10.10 0.97 7.90
CA SER A 272 -9.51 2.28 8.24
C SER A 272 -10.58 3.30 8.64
N GLN A 273 -11.62 3.45 7.82
CA GLN A 273 -12.72 4.37 8.07
C GLN A 273 -13.62 3.94 9.25
N SER A 274 -13.64 2.65 9.59
CA SER A 274 -14.33 2.14 10.79
C SER A 274 -13.56 2.47 12.07
N VAL A 275 -12.22 2.55 12.00
CA VAL A 275 -11.39 3.03 13.12
C VAL A 275 -11.50 4.54 13.26
N LYS A 276 -11.34 5.27 12.15
CA LYS A 276 -11.44 6.74 12.14
C LYS A 276 -11.81 7.26 10.76
N LYS A 277 -12.98 7.92 10.70
CA LYS A 277 -13.42 8.63 9.49
C LYS A 277 -12.44 9.72 9.10
N GLY A 278 -12.12 9.82 7.81
CA GLY A 278 -11.14 10.76 7.28
C GLY A 278 -9.69 10.31 7.44
N ALA A 279 -9.43 9.08 7.92
CA ALA A 279 -8.07 8.53 7.91
C ALA A 279 -7.55 8.40 6.46
N GLU A 280 -6.33 8.86 6.22
CA GLU A 280 -5.71 8.88 4.90
C GLU A 280 -5.31 7.46 4.48
N MET A 281 -5.82 7.02 3.33
CA MET A 281 -5.59 5.69 2.78
C MET A 281 -5.24 5.76 1.30
N LEU A 282 -4.33 4.87 0.89
CA LEU A 282 -4.12 4.53 -0.52
C LEU A 282 -4.41 3.05 -0.76
N ILE A 283 -4.96 2.75 -1.93
CA ILE A 283 -5.18 1.39 -2.41
C ILE A 283 -4.20 1.06 -3.51
N GLY A 284 -3.85 -0.20 -3.71
CA GLY A 284 -3.01 -0.51 -4.85
C GLY A 284 -2.94 -1.95 -5.25
N THR A 285 -2.27 -2.16 -6.38
CA THR A 285 -2.11 -3.47 -6.98
C THR A 285 -0.70 -3.67 -7.50
N SER A 286 -0.20 -4.88 -7.30
CA SER A 286 0.91 -5.44 -8.08
C SER A 286 0.52 -6.84 -8.59
N CYS A 287 -0.78 -7.03 -8.88
CA CYS A 287 -1.29 -8.27 -9.42
C CYS A 287 -0.71 -8.54 -10.81
N CYS A 288 -0.42 -9.80 -11.10
CA CYS A 288 0.18 -10.22 -12.35
C CYS A 288 -0.29 -11.62 -12.75
N ALA A 289 0.12 -12.09 -13.93
CA ALA A 289 -0.18 -13.44 -14.37
C ALA A 289 0.82 -14.47 -13.81
N LEU A 290 0.32 -15.68 -13.57
CA LEU A 290 1.15 -16.85 -13.30
C LEU A 290 1.76 -17.41 -14.60
N ASP A 291 3.09 -17.64 -14.63
CA ASP A 291 3.71 -18.37 -15.76
C ASP A 291 3.43 -19.87 -15.61
N LEU A 292 2.44 -20.37 -16.37
CA LEU A 292 2.05 -21.77 -16.39
C LEU A 292 3.14 -22.71 -16.94
N ARG A 293 4.08 -22.22 -17.76
CA ARG A 293 5.12 -23.06 -18.38
C ARG A 293 6.28 -23.30 -17.44
N HIS A 294 6.73 -22.26 -16.75
CA HIS A 294 7.90 -22.34 -15.88
C HIS A 294 7.56 -22.47 -14.40
N ASN A 295 6.26 -22.52 -14.07
CA ASN A 295 5.77 -22.50 -12.69
C ASN A 295 6.42 -21.36 -11.88
N ALA A 296 6.74 -20.26 -12.57
CA ALA A 296 7.51 -19.16 -12.01
C ALA A 296 6.58 -18.28 -11.16
N ALA A 297 7.08 -17.91 -9.98
CA ALA A 297 6.45 -16.93 -9.11
C ALA A 297 6.31 -15.57 -9.83
N ALA A 298 5.23 -14.84 -9.53
CA ALA A 298 4.88 -13.48 -9.94
C ALA A 298 5.67 -12.85 -11.12
N MET A 299 5.08 -12.83 -12.32
CA MET A 299 5.69 -12.19 -13.50
C MET A 299 5.26 -10.73 -13.65
N VAL A 300 6.06 -9.81 -13.13
CA VAL A 300 5.73 -8.37 -13.11
C VAL A 300 5.96 -7.64 -14.45
N GLY A 301 6.77 -8.18 -15.36
CA GLY A 301 7.05 -7.59 -16.68
C GLY A 301 6.05 -7.98 -17.78
N THR A 302 4.81 -8.29 -17.43
CA THR A 302 3.82 -8.89 -18.35
C THR A 302 2.78 -7.88 -18.85
N PRO A 303 2.23 -8.06 -20.07
CA PRO A 303 1.12 -7.22 -20.54
C PRO A 303 -0.11 -7.33 -19.64
N GLU A 304 -0.32 -8.48 -18.99
CA GLU A 304 -1.39 -8.69 -18.02
C GLU A 304 -1.26 -7.73 -16.82
N LEU A 305 -0.06 -7.57 -16.24
CA LEU A 305 0.16 -6.59 -15.17
C LEU A 305 -0.16 -5.17 -15.63
N ALA A 306 0.23 -4.80 -16.85
CA ALA A 306 -0.03 -3.46 -17.39
C ALA A 306 -1.55 -3.19 -17.51
N LEU A 307 -2.30 -4.16 -18.03
CA LEU A 307 -3.76 -4.06 -18.15
C LEU A 307 -4.46 -4.03 -16.79
N ILE A 308 -4.04 -4.89 -15.84
CA ILE A 308 -4.58 -4.91 -14.48
C ILE A 308 -4.30 -3.58 -13.78
N SER A 309 -3.07 -3.07 -13.86
CA SER A 309 -2.66 -1.81 -13.24
C SER A 309 -3.44 -0.62 -13.79
N ALA A 310 -3.65 -0.57 -15.10
CA ALA A 310 -4.43 0.49 -15.73
C ALA A 310 -5.91 0.43 -15.33
N ALA A 311 -6.54 -0.75 -15.38
CA ALA A 311 -7.94 -0.94 -14.96
C ALA A 311 -8.14 -0.62 -13.47
N PHE A 312 -7.22 -1.07 -12.61
CA PHE A 312 -7.27 -0.77 -11.17
C PHE A 312 -7.13 0.73 -10.91
N SER A 313 -6.21 1.40 -11.60
CA SER A 313 -6.02 2.86 -11.47
C SER A 313 -7.24 3.64 -11.94
N GLU A 314 -7.92 3.20 -13.01
CA GLU A 314 -9.20 3.79 -13.44
C GLU A 314 -10.30 3.63 -12.38
N MET A 315 -10.36 2.48 -11.70
CA MET A 315 -11.30 2.26 -10.61
C MET A 315 -10.94 3.05 -9.36
N ALA A 316 -9.67 3.21 -9.03
CA ALA A 316 -9.24 4.09 -7.93
C ALA A 316 -9.66 5.54 -8.19
N ASN A 317 -9.52 6.02 -9.43
CA ASN A 317 -10.05 7.32 -9.84
C ASN A 317 -11.58 7.40 -9.75
N TYR A 318 -12.29 6.33 -10.13
CA TYR A 318 -13.75 6.23 -9.96
C TYR A 318 -14.17 6.34 -8.49
N TYR A 319 -13.41 5.74 -7.58
CA TYR A 319 -13.63 5.86 -6.13
C TYR A 319 -13.08 7.15 -5.52
N GLN A 320 -12.33 7.94 -6.29
CA GLN A 320 -11.61 9.11 -5.80
C GLN A 320 -10.68 8.79 -4.62
N ILE A 321 -10.01 7.64 -4.65
CA ILE A 321 -9.02 7.25 -3.63
C ILE A 321 -7.65 7.19 -4.30
N PRO A 322 -6.59 7.80 -3.72
CA PRO A 322 -5.24 7.69 -4.26
C PRO A 322 -4.81 6.23 -4.40
N CYS A 323 -4.11 5.92 -5.50
CA CYS A 323 -3.61 4.58 -5.71
C CYS A 323 -2.12 4.51 -6.00
N ILE A 324 -1.59 3.33 -5.70
CA ILE A 324 -0.27 2.88 -6.14
C ILE A 324 -0.45 1.69 -7.09
N ALA A 325 0.23 1.73 -8.22
CA ALA A 325 0.30 0.63 -9.17
C ALA A 325 1.75 0.17 -9.30
N ALA A 326 1.94 -1.10 -9.65
CA ALA A 326 3.26 -1.60 -9.97
C ALA A 326 3.90 -0.81 -11.13
N GLY A 327 5.21 -0.57 -11.01
CA GLY A 327 6.05 0.02 -12.05
C GLY A 327 6.91 -1.04 -12.74
N THR A 328 7.43 -0.68 -13.91
CA THR A 328 8.43 -1.46 -14.67
C THR A 328 9.84 -0.96 -14.41
#